data_AF-T2M9G3-F1
#
_entry.id   AF-T2M9G3-F1
#
_cell.length_a   1.000
_cell.length_b   1.000
_cell.length_c   1.000
_cell.angle_alpha   90.00
_cell.angle_beta   90.00
_cell.angle_gamma   90.00
#
_symmetry.space_group_name_H-M   'P 1'
#
loop_
_entity.id
_entity.type
_entity.pdbx_description
1 polymer ?
#
loop_
_entity_poly.entity_id
_entity_poly.type
_entity_poly.pdbx_seq_one_letter_code
_entity_poly.pdbx_strand_id
1 'polypeptide(L)'
;FVKTGILELKLKFNPMKINELLLKAQNEKESGNEFYKHGNVRSAIKKYHYCLMYLKDIEKPSPLSKLTGELHEELSQKSLKDINNLRCTCYNNLSVCLAKKQQYDKVIEYTTKVLLLDSDNIKALFRRGQAYMNKTDFDNAEKDFKRIKIINEKETCANDYFILIEKERKKEERKRKDIYKKMVSGKT
;
A
#
# COMPACT_ATOMS: atom_id res chain seq x y z
N PHE A 1 -23.00 -42.40 11.96
CA PHE A 1 -23.57 -41.11 12.43
C PHE A 1 -22.54 -39.98 12.49
N VAL A 2 -21.33 -40.16 13.06
CA VAL A 2 -20.32 -39.07 13.12
C VAL A 2 -19.70 -38.76 11.73
N LYS A 3 -19.42 -39.78 10.90
CA LYS A 3 -18.86 -39.59 9.54
C LYS A 3 -19.79 -38.84 8.58
N THR A 4 -21.10 -39.04 8.69
CA THR A 4 -22.12 -38.39 7.84
C THR A 4 -22.31 -36.93 8.19
N GLY A 5 -22.25 -36.57 9.48
CA GLY A 5 -22.29 -35.17 9.93
C GLY A 5 -21.06 -34.36 9.50
N ILE A 6 -19.86 -34.98 9.48
CA ILE A 6 -18.63 -34.33 8.98
C ILE A 6 -18.70 -34.10 7.47
N LEU A 7 -19.26 -35.04 6.70
CA LEU A 7 -19.47 -34.87 5.25
C LEU A 7 -20.48 -33.75 4.94
N GLU A 8 -21.59 -33.67 5.68
CA GLU A 8 -22.57 -32.59 5.53
C GLU A 8 -22.01 -31.22 5.92
N LEU A 9 -21.15 -31.16 6.93
CA LEU A 9 -20.42 -29.95 7.31
C LEU A 9 -19.40 -29.53 6.22
N LYS A 10 -18.69 -30.49 5.60
CA LYS A 10 -17.81 -30.23 4.43
C LYS A 10 -18.57 -29.76 3.19
N LEU A 11 -19.82 -30.20 3.00
CA LEU A 11 -20.68 -29.78 1.90
C LEU A 11 -21.33 -28.40 2.17
N LYS A 12 -21.65 -28.07 3.43
CA LYS A 12 -22.22 -26.77 3.83
C LYS A 12 -21.17 -25.66 3.95
N PHE A 13 -19.94 -26.02 4.28
CA PHE A 13 -18.78 -25.13 4.27
C PHE A 13 -17.75 -25.73 3.33
N ASN A 14 -17.80 -25.32 2.06
CA ASN A 14 -16.74 -25.56 1.11
C ASN A 14 -15.71 -24.42 1.29
N PRO A 15 -14.63 -24.60 2.08
CA PRO A 15 -13.59 -23.58 2.17
C PRO A 15 -13.04 -23.34 0.76
N MET A 16 -13.05 -22.10 0.30
CA MET A 16 -12.62 -21.75 -1.05
C MET A 16 -11.18 -22.24 -1.28
N LYS A 17 -10.96 -23.01 -2.35
CA LYS A 17 -9.62 -23.44 -2.74
C LYS A 17 -8.74 -22.20 -2.94
N ILE A 18 -7.43 -22.30 -2.66
CA ILE A 18 -6.48 -21.18 -2.79
C ILE A 18 -6.61 -20.48 -4.15
N ASN A 19 -6.77 -21.24 -5.23
CA ASN A 19 -6.98 -20.72 -6.58
C ASN A 19 -8.26 -19.87 -6.73
N GLU A 20 -9.33 -20.24 -6.03
CA GLU A 20 -10.57 -19.46 -6.02
C GLU A 20 -10.40 -18.16 -5.22
N LEU A 21 -9.74 -18.20 -4.06
CA LEU A 21 -9.41 -17.00 -3.29
C LEU A 21 -8.52 -16.04 -4.08
N LEU A 22 -7.53 -16.57 -4.82
CA LEU A 22 -6.67 -15.78 -5.71
C LEU A 22 -7.47 -15.13 -6.84
N LEU A 23 -8.36 -15.89 -7.49
CA LEU A 23 -9.22 -15.36 -8.55
C LEU A 23 -10.12 -14.24 -8.01
N LYS A 24 -10.69 -14.42 -6.81
CA LYS A 24 -11.47 -13.37 -6.15
C LYS A 24 -10.65 -12.14 -5.83
N ALA A 25 -9.44 -12.32 -5.29
CA ALA A 25 -8.54 -11.21 -5.01
C ALA A 25 -8.20 -10.42 -6.30
N GLN A 26 -7.93 -11.11 -7.41
CA GLN A 26 -7.68 -10.49 -8.71
C GLN A 26 -8.91 -9.72 -9.21
N ASN A 27 -10.10 -10.32 -9.16
CA ASN A 27 -11.35 -9.68 -9.58
C ASN A 27 -11.66 -8.42 -8.77
N GLU A 28 -11.45 -8.45 -7.45
CA GLU A 28 -11.63 -7.25 -6.62
C GLU A 28 -10.62 -6.16 -6.96
N LYS A 29 -9.36 -6.52 -7.25
CA LYS A 29 -8.37 -5.54 -7.75
C LYS A 29 -8.80 -4.92 -9.08
N GLU A 30 -9.27 -5.72 -10.05
CA GLU A 30 -9.73 -5.18 -11.33
C GLU A 30 -10.98 -4.30 -11.17
N SER A 31 -11.94 -4.71 -10.33
CA SER A 31 -13.08 -3.87 -9.99
C SER A 31 -12.64 -2.53 -9.37
N GLY A 32 -11.62 -2.55 -8.51
CA GLY A 32 -11.02 -1.33 -7.95
C GLY A 32 -10.38 -0.44 -9.01
N ASN A 33 -9.69 -1.03 -10.00
CA ASN A 33 -9.13 -0.30 -11.13
C ASN A 33 -10.22 0.39 -11.96
N GLU A 34 -11.32 -0.31 -12.23
CA GLU A 34 -12.45 0.25 -12.97
C GLU A 34 -13.11 1.43 -12.23
N PHE A 35 -13.38 1.28 -10.93
CA PHE A 35 -13.90 2.42 -10.14
C PHE A 35 -12.93 3.60 -10.14
N TYR A 36 -11.63 3.35 -10.05
CA TYR A 36 -10.62 4.40 -10.08
C TYR A 36 -10.60 5.13 -11.43
N LYS A 37 -10.67 4.40 -12.56
CA LYS A 37 -10.77 4.99 -13.91
C LYS A 37 -11.99 5.89 -14.06
N HIS A 38 -13.12 5.51 -13.48
CA HIS A 38 -14.36 6.31 -13.45
C HIS A 38 -14.36 7.41 -12.39
N GLY A 39 -13.23 7.69 -11.73
CA GLY A 39 -13.10 8.74 -10.72
C GLY A 39 -13.73 8.41 -9.36
N ASN A 40 -14.34 7.23 -9.19
CA ASN A 40 -14.92 6.79 -7.92
C ASN A 40 -13.86 6.23 -6.97
N VAL A 41 -13.08 7.13 -6.38
CA VAL A 41 -11.96 6.81 -5.48
C VAL A 41 -12.43 6.04 -4.23
N ARG A 42 -13.61 6.35 -3.70
CA ARG A 42 -14.14 5.69 -2.49
C ARG A 42 -14.41 4.20 -2.73
N SER A 43 -15.11 3.88 -3.82
CA SER A 43 -15.39 2.49 -4.20
C SER A 43 -14.11 1.75 -4.57
N ALA A 44 -13.16 2.41 -5.25
CA ALA A 44 -11.85 1.82 -5.56
C ALA A 44 -11.11 1.37 -4.29
N ILE A 45 -11.02 2.24 -3.27
CA ILE A 45 -10.40 1.92 -1.97
C ILE A 45 -11.06 0.68 -1.34
N LYS A 46 -12.39 0.64 -1.32
CA LYS A 46 -13.14 -0.50 -0.75
C LYS A 46 -12.77 -1.80 -1.46
N LYS A 47 -12.70 -1.78 -2.79
CA LYS A 47 -12.36 -2.94 -3.62
C LYS A 47 -10.92 -3.42 -3.41
N TYR A 48 -9.96 -2.50 -3.33
CA TYR A 48 -8.58 -2.87 -2.98
C TYR A 48 -8.47 -3.48 -1.57
N HIS A 49 -9.23 -3.00 -0.59
CA HIS A 49 -9.27 -3.64 0.74
C HIS A 49 -9.83 -5.07 0.69
N TYR A 50 -10.86 -5.34 -0.12
CA TYR A 50 -11.35 -6.71 -0.30
C TYR A 50 -10.31 -7.63 -0.96
N CYS A 51 -9.57 -7.13 -1.96
CA CYS A 51 -8.44 -7.87 -2.53
C CYS A 51 -7.42 -8.27 -1.44
N LEU A 52 -7.01 -7.31 -0.59
CA LEU A 52 -6.06 -7.56 0.49
C LEU A 52 -6.60 -8.52 1.57
N MET A 53 -7.91 -8.49 1.83
CA MET A 53 -8.57 -9.41 2.75
C MET A 53 -8.45 -10.85 2.24
N TYR A 54 -8.81 -11.10 0.98
CA TYR A 54 -8.66 -12.43 0.38
C TYR A 54 -7.20 -12.91 0.38
N LEU A 55 -6.25 -12.02 0.08
CA LEU A 55 -4.82 -12.35 0.16
C LEU A 55 -4.35 -12.70 1.57
N LYS A 56 -4.92 -12.08 2.60
CA LYS A 56 -4.60 -12.38 4.00
C LYS A 56 -5.17 -13.73 4.42
N ASP A 57 -6.37 -14.08 3.95
CA ASP A 57 -7.02 -15.36 4.24
C ASP A 57 -6.22 -16.55 3.66
N ILE A 58 -5.51 -16.35 2.55
CA ILE A 58 -4.59 -17.34 1.97
C ILE A 58 -3.36 -17.58 2.85
N GLU A 59 -2.77 -16.53 3.43
CA GLU A 59 -1.54 -16.63 4.23
C GLU A 59 -1.77 -17.06 5.69
N LYS A 60 -2.90 -16.62 6.28
CA LYS A 60 -3.29 -16.92 7.65
C LYS A 60 -4.68 -17.55 7.67
N PRO A 61 -4.79 -18.82 7.27
CA PRO A 61 -6.05 -19.53 7.26
C PRO A 61 -6.66 -19.53 8.68
N SER A 62 -7.96 -19.25 8.75
CA SER A 62 -8.71 -19.14 10.00
C SER A 62 -8.63 -20.43 10.84
N PRO A 63 -8.88 -20.38 12.16
CA PRO A 63 -8.93 -21.59 13.00
C PRO A 63 -9.90 -22.66 12.45
N LEU A 64 -10.96 -22.23 11.77
CA LEU A 64 -11.91 -23.12 11.09
C LEU A 64 -11.26 -23.85 9.90
N SER A 65 -10.42 -23.17 9.12
CA SER A 65 -9.64 -23.77 8.02
C SER A 65 -8.57 -24.74 8.51
N LYS A 66 -8.05 -24.55 9.74
CA LYS A 66 -7.15 -25.52 10.38
C LYS A 66 -7.91 -26.76 10.87
N LEU A 67 -9.14 -26.59 11.33
CA LEU A 67 -9.97 -27.66 11.90
C LEU A 67 -10.54 -28.63 10.85
N THR A 68 -10.76 -28.16 9.61
CA THR A 68 -11.25 -29.00 8.50
C THR A 68 -10.19 -29.93 7.91
N GLY A 69 -8.94 -29.86 8.38
CA GLY A 69 -7.84 -30.73 7.97
C GLY A 69 -7.29 -30.42 6.56
N GLU A 70 -7.70 -29.30 5.97
CA GLU A 70 -7.23 -28.86 4.66
C GLU A 70 -6.31 -27.65 4.87
N LEU A 71 -5.02 -27.92 5.12
CA LEU A 71 -4.00 -26.89 5.07
C LEU A 71 -2.76 -27.34 4.29
N HIS A 72 -2.42 -26.51 3.29
CA HIS A 72 -1.22 -26.49 2.47
C HIS A 72 -0.94 -27.71 1.61
N GLU A 73 -1.57 -27.72 0.43
CA GLU A 73 -0.75 -27.91 -0.77
C GLU A 73 0.34 -26.81 -0.69
N GLU A 74 1.61 -27.20 -0.64
CA GLU A 74 2.73 -26.27 -0.49
C GLU A 74 2.51 -25.09 -1.45
N LEU A 75 2.33 -23.89 -0.90
CA LEU A 75 2.34 -22.67 -1.69
C LEU A 75 3.68 -22.65 -2.41
N SER A 76 3.68 -23.06 -3.68
CA SER A 76 4.90 -23.12 -4.45
C SER A 76 5.58 -21.75 -4.40
N GLN A 77 6.90 -21.70 -4.44
CA GLN A 77 7.61 -20.41 -4.43
C GLN A 77 7.10 -19.46 -5.54
N LYS A 78 6.66 -20.04 -6.67
CA LYS A 78 5.99 -19.31 -7.76
C LYS A 78 4.66 -18.70 -7.32
N SER A 79 3.78 -19.48 -6.68
CA SER A 79 2.50 -19.00 -6.16
C SER A 79 2.67 -17.92 -5.09
N LEU A 80 3.67 -18.04 -4.21
CA LEU A 80 3.98 -17.03 -3.20
C LEU A 80 4.48 -15.72 -3.84
N LYS A 81 5.33 -15.82 -4.86
CA LYS A 81 5.78 -14.66 -5.64
C LYS A 81 4.60 -13.96 -6.32
N ASP A 82 3.68 -14.71 -6.92
CA ASP A 82 2.49 -14.16 -7.59
C ASP A 82 1.55 -13.46 -6.60
N ILE A 83 1.36 -14.03 -5.41
CA ILE A 83 0.62 -13.41 -4.29
C ILE A 83 1.27 -12.09 -3.86
N ASN A 84 2.58 -12.10 -3.66
CA ASN A 84 3.32 -10.89 -3.29
C ASN A 84 3.24 -9.82 -4.38
N ASN A 85 3.34 -10.20 -5.66
CA ASN A 85 3.18 -9.27 -6.78
C ASN A 85 1.78 -8.64 -6.82
N LEU A 86 0.74 -9.45 -6.60
CA LEU A 86 -0.64 -8.96 -6.53
C LEU A 86 -0.82 -8.01 -5.35
N ARG A 87 -0.25 -8.35 -4.20
CA ARG A 87 -0.25 -7.50 -3.00
C ARG A 87 0.45 -6.17 -3.21
N CYS A 88 1.66 -6.19 -3.78
CA CYS A 88 2.41 -4.98 -4.15
C CYS A 88 1.60 -4.08 -5.07
N THR A 89 0.97 -4.66 -6.09
CA THR A 89 0.12 -3.91 -7.03
C THR A 89 -1.08 -3.28 -6.31
N CYS A 90 -1.73 -4.04 -5.44
CA CYS A 90 -2.89 -3.57 -4.68
C CYS A 90 -2.52 -2.42 -3.73
N TYR A 91 -1.43 -2.55 -2.95
CA TYR A 91 -0.94 -1.48 -2.09
C TYR A 91 -0.54 -0.23 -2.87
N ASN A 92 0.11 -0.40 -4.03
CA ASN A 92 0.44 0.72 -4.91
C ASN A 92 -0.82 1.45 -5.38
N ASN A 93 -1.84 0.74 -5.86
CA ASN A 93 -3.08 1.37 -6.33
C ASN A 93 -3.87 2.03 -5.18
N LEU A 94 -3.89 1.40 -4.00
CA LEU A 94 -4.48 1.95 -2.80
C LEU A 94 -3.77 3.25 -2.37
N SER A 95 -2.44 3.29 -2.43
CA SER A 95 -1.66 4.49 -2.09
C SER A 95 -2.01 5.68 -2.99
N VAL A 96 -2.26 5.45 -4.29
CA VAL A 96 -2.72 6.51 -5.22
C VAL A 96 -4.08 7.07 -4.79
N CYS A 97 -5.01 6.19 -4.45
CA CYS A 97 -6.35 6.59 -4.01
C CYS A 97 -6.30 7.39 -2.70
N LEU A 98 -5.45 6.97 -1.77
CA LEU A 98 -5.28 7.64 -0.48
C LEU A 98 -4.57 8.99 -0.62
N ALA A 99 -3.62 9.12 -1.55
CA ALA A 99 -2.97 10.39 -1.88
C ALA A 99 -3.99 11.40 -2.42
N LYS A 100 -4.92 10.98 -3.29
CA LYS A 100 -6.03 11.85 -3.76
C LYS A 100 -6.93 12.33 -2.61
N LYS A 101 -7.02 11.56 -1.53
CA LYS A 101 -7.74 11.93 -0.30
C LYS A 101 -6.87 12.64 0.74
N GLN A 102 -5.62 12.98 0.39
CA GLN A 102 -4.63 13.61 1.28
C GLN A 102 -4.39 12.82 2.58
N GLN A 103 -4.60 11.50 2.57
CA GLN A 103 -4.36 10.62 3.71
C GLN A 103 -2.90 10.17 3.74
N TYR A 104 -1.98 11.13 3.89
CA TYR A 104 -0.54 10.91 3.71
C TYR A 104 0.07 9.87 4.65
N ASP A 105 -0.41 9.78 5.90
CA ASP A 105 0.02 8.73 6.84
C ASP A 105 -0.23 7.32 6.30
N LYS A 106 -1.40 7.09 5.72
CA LYS A 106 -1.73 5.79 5.12
C LYS A 106 -0.98 5.57 3.81
N VAL A 107 -0.69 6.62 3.05
CA VAL A 107 0.19 6.51 1.87
C VAL A 107 1.55 5.99 2.31
N ILE A 108 2.14 6.56 3.35
CA ILE A 108 3.43 6.13 3.92
C ILE A 108 3.35 4.68 4.41
N GLU A 109 2.29 4.30 5.11
CA GLU A 109 2.08 2.93 5.59
C GLU A 109 2.06 1.92 4.43
N TYR A 110 1.21 2.12 3.42
CA TYR A 110 1.04 1.15 2.33
C TYR A 110 2.23 1.11 1.39
N THR A 111 2.85 2.25 1.10
CA THR A 111 4.08 2.28 0.30
C THR A 111 5.24 1.62 1.04
N THR A 112 5.33 1.75 2.36
CA THR A 112 6.32 1.00 3.16
C THR A 112 6.08 -0.50 3.08
N LYS A 113 4.82 -0.96 3.10
CA LYS A 113 4.50 -2.38 2.87
C LYS A 113 4.92 -2.87 1.48
N VAL A 114 4.80 -2.04 0.45
CA VAL A 114 5.36 -2.37 -0.89
C VAL A 114 6.87 -2.50 -0.82
N LEU A 115 7.55 -1.56 -0.17
CA LEU A 115 9.01 -1.52 -0.10
C LEU A 115 9.62 -2.62 0.77
N LEU A 116 8.83 -3.22 1.67
CA LEU A 116 9.22 -4.44 2.39
C LEU A 116 9.21 -5.69 1.48
N LEU A 117 8.40 -5.67 0.42
CA LEU A 117 8.27 -6.78 -0.54
C LEU A 117 9.16 -6.58 -1.77
N ASP A 118 9.34 -5.33 -2.18
CA ASP A 118 10.13 -4.88 -3.33
C ASP A 118 10.79 -3.54 -2.97
N SER A 119 12.01 -3.59 -2.44
CA SER A 119 12.73 -2.43 -1.93
C SER A 119 13.04 -1.37 -2.99
N ASP A 120 13.03 -1.77 -4.26
CA ASP A 120 13.43 -0.93 -5.39
C ASP A 120 12.22 -0.49 -6.22
N ASN A 121 11.03 -0.62 -5.65
CA ASN A 121 9.79 -0.18 -6.27
C ASN A 121 9.75 1.35 -6.41
N ILE A 122 10.19 1.86 -7.56
CA ILE A 122 10.27 3.31 -7.86
C ILE A 122 8.92 4.01 -7.60
N LYS A 123 7.81 3.36 -7.98
CA LYS A 123 6.46 3.93 -7.78
C LYS A 123 6.11 4.11 -6.29
N ALA A 124 6.52 3.18 -5.43
CA ALA A 124 6.29 3.28 -4.00
C ALA A 124 7.21 4.30 -3.33
N LEU A 125 8.51 4.29 -3.66
CA LEU A 125 9.48 5.29 -3.20
C LEU A 125 9.00 6.71 -3.53
N PHE A 126 8.56 6.92 -4.77
CA PHE A 126 8.13 8.23 -5.24
C PHE A 126 6.90 8.73 -4.49
N ARG A 127 5.88 7.88 -4.32
CA ARG A 127 4.64 8.26 -3.61
C ARG A 127 4.89 8.48 -2.12
N ARG A 128 5.77 7.68 -1.52
CA ARG A 128 6.15 7.85 -0.12
C ARG A 128 6.93 9.15 0.09
N GLY A 129 7.87 9.46 -0.80
CA GLY A 129 8.59 10.73 -0.82
C GLY A 129 7.65 11.93 -0.93
N GLN A 130 6.68 11.89 -1.86
CA GLN A 130 5.65 12.93 -1.97
C GLN A 130 4.79 13.05 -0.70
N ALA A 131 4.41 11.93 -0.07
CA ALA A 131 3.65 11.95 1.17
C ALA A 131 4.45 12.57 2.32
N TYR A 132 5.75 12.26 2.44
CA TYR A 132 6.65 12.90 3.40
C TYR A 132 6.79 14.41 3.17
N MET A 133 6.92 14.86 1.92
CA MET A 133 6.93 16.30 1.61
C MET A 133 5.67 17.01 2.08
N ASN A 134 4.49 16.41 1.85
CA ASN A 134 3.22 16.97 2.32
C ASN A 134 3.11 16.99 3.86
N LYS A 135 3.84 16.10 4.54
CA LYS A 135 3.97 16.07 5.99
C LYS A 135 5.12 16.93 6.52
N THR A 136 5.78 17.73 5.68
CA THR A 136 6.97 18.53 6.02
C THR A 136 8.17 17.71 6.54
N ASP A 137 8.15 16.39 6.32
CA ASP A 137 9.25 15.48 6.63
C ASP A 137 10.21 15.42 5.44
N PHE A 138 10.94 16.52 5.26
CA PHE A 138 11.82 16.69 4.12
C PHE A 138 13.00 15.71 4.12
N ASP A 139 13.45 15.26 5.30
CA ASP A 139 14.59 14.36 5.43
C ASP A 139 14.27 12.96 4.90
N ASN A 140 13.10 12.42 5.26
CA ASN A 140 12.69 11.11 4.74
C ASN A 140 12.26 11.18 3.27
N ALA A 141 11.66 12.29 2.83
CA ALA A 141 11.40 12.52 1.41
C ALA A 141 12.70 12.48 0.58
N GLU A 142 13.73 13.17 1.04
CA GLU A 142 15.03 13.23 0.36
C GLU A 142 15.70 11.86 0.26
N LYS A 143 15.60 11.02 1.31
CA LYS A 143 16.09 9.63 1.28
C LYS A 143 15.42 8.80 0.19
N ASP A 144 14.08 8.89 0.08
CA ASP A 144 13.32 8.14 -0.92
C ASP A 144 13.70 8.59 -2.35
N PHE A 145 13.82 9.89 -2.61
CA PHE A 145 14.24 10.39 -3.93
C PHE A 145 15.71 10.09 -4.25
N LYS A 146 16.60 10.08 -3.26
CA LYS A 146 17.99 9.61 -3.43
C LYS A 146 18.01 8.13 -3.83
N ARG A 147 17.18 7.29 -3.21
CA ARG A 147 17.10 5.87 -3.59
C ARG A 147 16.63 5.69 -5.03
N ILE A 148 15.66 6.47 -5.49
CA ILE A 148 15.20 6.45 -6.90
C ILE A 148 16.36 6.78 -7.84
N LYS A 149 17.14 7.82 -7.54
CA LYS A 149 18.30 8.22 -8.35
C LYS A 149 19.38 7.13 -8.43
N ILE A 150 19.58 6.37 -7.34
CA ILE A 150 20.51 5.23 -7.33
C ILE A 150 20.00 4.08 -8.22
N ILE A 151 18.69 3.82 -8.19
CA ILE A 151 18.08 2.73 -8.99
C ILE A 151 18.05 3.08 -10.48
N ASN A 152 17.71 4.33 -10.81
CA ASN A 152 17.66 4.82 -12.17
C ASN A 152 18.45 6.13 -12.28
N GLU A 153 19.74 6.02 -12.61
CA GLU A 153 20.66 7.16 -12.72
C GLU A 153 20.23 8.16 -13.81
N LYS A 154 19.50 7.68 -14.84
CA LYS A 154 18.96 8.51 -15.92
C LYS A 154 17.65 9.23 -15.57
N GLU A 155 17.08 8.99 -14.38
CA GLU A 155 15.83 9.61 -13.95
C GLU A 155 16.06 11.09 -13.60
N THR A 156 15.83 11.98 -14.57
CA THR A 156 15.96 13.44 -14.41
C THR A 156 14.99 14.00 -13.37
N CYS A 157 13.83 13.36 -13.18
CA CYS A 157 12.80 13.77 -12.22
C CYS A 157 13.34 13.92 -10.79
N ALA A 158 14.35 13.13 -10.38
CA ALA A 158 14.89 13.18 -9.02
C ALA A 158 15.53 14.55 -8.68
N ASN A 159 16.16 15.21 -9.65
CA ASN A 159 16.78 16.53 -9.43
C ASN A 159 15.71 17.61 -9.17
N ASP A 160 14.57 17.54 -9.87
CA ASP A 160 13.45 18.46 -9.65
C ASP A 160 12.89 18.34 -8.23
N TYR A 161 12.84 17.12 -7.67
CA TYR A 161 12.41 16.91 -6.28
C TYR A 161 13.37 17.49 -5.26
N PHE A 162 14.69 17.40 -5.46
CA PHE A 162 15.64 18.04 -4.56
C PHE A 162 15.50 19.56 -4.56
N ILE A 163 15.33 20.16 -5.74
CA ILE A 163 15.06 21.61 -5.87
C ILE A 163 13.76 21.98 -5.16
N LEU A 164 12.70 21.17 -5.32
CA LEU A 164 11.42 21.40 -4.67
C LEU A 164 11.50 21.28 -3.14
N ILE A 165 12.22 20.28 -2.63
CA ILE A 165 12.45 20.09 -1.19
C ILE A 165 13.17 21.31 -0.60
N GLU A 166 14.25 21.77 -1.22
CA GLU A 166 15.00 22.93 -0.75
C GLU A 166 14.15 24.21 -0.75
N LYS A 167 13.30 24.37 -1.77
CA LYS A 167 12.36 25.49 -1.85
C LYS A 167 11.35 25.46 -0.71
N GLU A 168 10.74 24.31 -0.42
CA GLU A 168 9.76 24.18 0.66
C GLU A 168 10.41 24.29 2.05
N ARG A 169 11.62 23.74 2.27
CA ARG A 169 12.41 23.94 3.50
C ARG A 169 12.63 25.42 3.79
N LYS A 170 13.11 26.19 2.80
CA LYS A 170 13.33 27.64 2.95
C LYS A 170 12.05 28.40 3.24
N LYS A 171 10.94 28.01 2.62
CA LYS A 171 9.62 28.61 2.85
C LYS A 171 9.15 28.36 4.29
N GLU A 172 9.33 27.15 4.80
CA GLU A 172 8.95 26.79 6.17
C GLU A 172 9.83 27.50 7.21
N GLU A 173 11.13 27.62 6.94
CA GLU A 173 12.04 28.38 7.80
C GLU A 173 11.65 29.86 7.88
N ARG A 174 11.28 30.48 6.74
CA ARG A 174 10.79 31.87 6.69
C ARG A 174 9.53 32.04 7.54
N LYS A 175 8.53 31.18 7.36
CA LYS A 175 7.31 31.20 8.18
C LYS A 175 7.62 31.07 9.67
N ARG A 176 8.52 30.16 10.05
CA ARG A 176 8.92 29.96 11.45
C ARG A 176 9.56 31.22 12.03
N LYS A 177 10.44 31.89 11.29
CA LYS A 177 11.06 33.16 11.69
C LYS A 177 10.01 34.27 11.86
N ASP A 178 9.06 34.37 10.94
CA ASP A 178 7.99 35.37 11.01
C ASP A 178 7.07 35.14 12.22
N ILE A 179 6.71 33.89 12.50
CA ILE A 179 5.94 33.51 13.69
C ILE A 179 6.69 33.89 14.97
N TYR A 180 7.98 33.55 15.07
CA TYR A 180 8.81 33.88 16.22
C TYR A 180 8.90 35.39 16.45
N LYS A 181 9.14 36.18 15.38
CA LYS A 181 9.19 37.64 15.47
C LYS A 181 7.90 38.23 16.04
N LYS A 182 6.73 37.76 15.58
CA LYS A 182 5.42 38.19 16.07
C LYS A 182 5.19 37.84 17.54
N MET A 183 5.59 36.64 17.97
CA MET A 183 5.47 36.21 19.37
C MET A 183 6.31 37.06 20.31
N VAL A 184 7.50 37.48 19.88
CA VAL A 184 8.40 38.31 20.69
C VAL A 184 7.91 39.76 20.73
N SER A 185 7.44 40.32 19.61
CA SER A 185 6.94 41.71 19.55
C SER A 185 5.57 41.94 20.20
N GLY A 186 4.80 40.88 20.47
CA GLY A 186 3.50 40.96 21.15
C GLY A 186 3.56 40.89 22.68
N LYS A 187 4.77 40.85 23.26
CA LYS A 187 5.02 40.77 24.72
C LYS A 187 5.57 42.08 25.32
N THR A 188 5.50 43.18 24.58
CA THR A 188 5.87 44.54 25.00
C THR A 188 4.66 45.45 24.89
#